data_AF-A0A962U2J2-F1
#
_entry.id   AF-A0A962U2J2-F1
#
_cell.length_a   1.000
_cell.length_b   1.000
_cell.length_c   1.000
_cell.angle_alpha   90.00
_cell.angle_beta   90.00
_cell.angle_gamma   90.00
#
_symmetry.space_group_name_H-M   'P 1'
#
loop_
_entity.id
_entity.type
_entity.pdbx_description
1 polymer ?
#
loop_
_entity_poly.entity_id
_entity_poly.type
_entity_poly.pdbx_seq_one_letter_code
_entity_poly.pdbx_strand_id
1 'polypeptide(L)'
;MLAGIAWLRPAAGADDLQLEAYFAEPITGRRVSSYVADLPVDRFQRRRFSVPGECGDVLGAIQGGATFKGTILDRRLWQKVEADCRYHEFLHRHPMQEVEDHVSTYDFMNARLSDMPIAQCTVGAGPGTYIGCEPWTAAGFNMLHQFALIQPVANAPDKTLVECVLNDGLFYGQMFVGPDGILCDPDASVPSLRLIGVDFADINGDHVLDAVMRFVPIGPGAARSPLILPLTRTQDSGPFSIPELLPPPLPASDL
;
A
#
# COMPACT_ATOMS: atom_id res chain seq x y z
N MET A 1 48.96 -11.91 18.50
CA MET A 1 47.84 -11.15 19.09
C MET A 1 47.68 -9.87 18.30
N LEU A 2 46.68 -9.79 17.42
CA LEU A 2 46.33 -8.56 16.71
C LEU A 2 44.85 -8.30 17.02
N ALA A 3 44.62 -7.21 17.76
CA ALA A 3 43.29 -6.75 18.11
C ALA A 3 42.62 -6.14 16.87
N GLY A 4 41.50 -6.72 16.45
CA GLY A 4 40.64 -6.17 15.42
C GLY A 4 39.84 -5.01 15.97
N ILE A 5 40.05 -3.83 15.41
CA ILE A 5 39.24 -2.64 15.66
C ILE A 5 37.87 -2.89 15.04
N ALA A 6 36.87 -3.13 15.89
CA ALA A 6 35.48 -3.16 15.50
C ALA A 6 35.05 -1.73 15.16
N TRP A 7 34.74 -1.49 13.88
CA TRP A 7 34.10 -0.26 13.43
C TRP A 7 32.64 -0.31 13.89
N LEU A 8 32.36 0.37 15.01
CA LEU A 8 31.01 0.75 15.38
C LEU A 8 30.49 1.71 14.30
N ARG A 9 29.59 1.22 13.43
CA ARG A 9 28.74 2.11 12.63
C ARG A 9 27.82 2.86 13.61
N PRO A 10 27.68 4.19 13.49
CA PRO A 10 26.67 4.90 14.25
C PRO A 10 25.29 4.38 13.82
N ALA A 11 24.39 4.21 14.78
CA ALA A 11 22.98 4.00 14.51
C ALA A 11 22.49 5.15 13.62
N ALA A 12 21.77 4.82 12.54
CA ALA A 12 21.11 5.83 11.73
C ALA A 12 20.17 6.62 12.64
N GLY A 13 20.42 7.93 12.76
CA GLY A 13 19.55 8.82 13.52
C GLY A 13 18.21 8.96 12.79
N ALA A 14 17.13 9.06 13.56
CA ALA A 14 15.77 9.24 13.08
C ALA A 14 15.58 10.45 12.12
N ASP A 15 16.53 11.39 12.05
CA ASP A 15 16.54 12.52 11.11
C ASP A 15 16.80 12.11 9.64
N ASP A 16 17.39 10.93 9.38
CA ASP A 16 17.70 10.46 8.01
C ASP A 16 16.55 9.63 7.39
N LEU A 17 15.44 9.47 8.12
CA LEU A 17 14.23 8.77 7.69
C LEU A 17 13.11 9.75 7.27
N GLN A 18 13.46 10.87 6.66
CA GLN A 18 12.52 11.52 5.72
C GLN A 18 12.39 10.62 4.48
N LEU A 19 11.60 9.56 4.63
CA LEU A 19 11.26 8.63 3.58
C LEU A 19 10.31 9.34 2.60
N GLU A 20 10.91 10.07 1.66
CA GLU A 20 10.17 10.70 0.57
C GLU A 20 9.29 9.64 -0.13
N ALA A 21 7.99 9.90 -0.17
CA ALA A 21 7.07 9.08 -0.93
C ALA A 21 7.46 9.11 -2.41
N TYR A 22 7.52 7.93 -3.05
CA TYR A 22 7.80 7.86 -4.48
C TYR A 22 6.53 7.65 -5.31
N PHE A 23 6.49 8.31 -6.46
CA PHE A 23 5.42 8.24 -7.45
C PHE A 23 5.93 7.65 -8.76
N ALA A 24 5.01 7.05 -9.51
CA ALA A 24 5.25 6.78 -10.92
C ALA A 24 4.88 8.04 -11.73
N GLU A 25 5.86 8.63 -12.40
CA GLU A 25 5.68 9.78 -13.29
C GLU A 25 4.64 9.45 -14.37
N PRO A 26 3.66 10.35 -14.64
CA PRO A 26 2.71 10.16 -15.72
C PRO A 26 3.43 9.91 -17.05
N ILE A 27 2.84 9.06 -17.90
CA ILE A 27 3.34 8.70 -19.25
C ILE A 27 4.58 7.79 -19.21
N THR A 28 5.64 8.16 -18.49
CA THR A 28 6.91 7.42 -18.49
C THR A 28 6.91 6.24 -17.51
N GLY A 29 6.13 6.33 -16.43
CA GLY A 29 6.12 5.36 -15.34
C GLY A 29 7.41 5.33 -14.51
N ARG A 30 8.31 6.29 -14.70
CA ARG A 30 9.57 6.38 -13.95
C ARG A 30 9.28 6.68 -12.49
N ARG A 31 10.05 6.05 -11.59
CA ARG A 31 10.02 6.35 -10.16
C ARG A 31 10.62 7.75 -9.93
N VAL A 32 9.83 8.65 -9.33
CA VAL A 32 10.19 10.05 -9.03
C VAL A 32 9.66 10.45 -7.66
N SER A 33 10.29 11.39 -6.96
CA SER A 33 9.75 11.97 -5.71
C SER A 33 8.80 13.15 -5.96
N SER A 34 8.84 13.73 -7.17
CA SER A 34 7.88 14.74 -7.61
C SER A 34 7.73 14.74 -9.13
N TYR A 35 6.61 15.26 -9.61
CA TYR A 35 6.38 15.51 -11.04
C TYR A 35 5.45 16.70 -11.25
N VAL A 36 5.35 17.16 -12.50
CA VAL A 36 4.42 18.21 -12.90
C VAL A 36 3.37 17.63 -13.85
N ALA A 37 2.09 17.83 -13.53
CA ALA A 37 0.98 17.48 -14.41
C ALA A 37 0.31 18.74 -14.95
N ASP A 38 0.18 18.83 -16.27
CA ASP A 38 -0.63 19.86 -16.91
C ASP A 38 -2.05 19.34 -17.12
N LEU A 39 -3.03 19.92 -16.44
CA LEU A 39 -4.40 19.41 -16.35
C LEU A 39 -5.44 20.47 -16.76
N PRO A 40 -6.52 20.09 -17.45
CA PRO A 40 -7.61 21.01 -17.75
C PRO A 40 -8.41 21.30 -16.49
N VAL A 41 -8.46 22.57 -16.11
CA VAL A 41 -9.29 23.07 -15.01
C VAL A 41 -10.61 23.65 -15.51
N ASP A 42 -10.67 24.06 -16.78
CA ASP A 42 -11.89 24.46 -17.48
C ASP A 42 -11.78 24.15 -18.99
N ARG A 43 -12.84 24.39 -19.77
CA ARG A 43 -12.95 24.06 -21.20
C ARG A 43 -11.79 24.60 -22.05
N PHE A 44 -11.26 25.77 -21.69
CA PHE A 44 -10.20 26.45 -22.44
C PHE A 44 -8.97 26.76 -21.57
N GLN A 45 -8.93 26.25 -20.35
CA GLN A 45 -7.88 26.59 -19.39
C GLN A 45 -7.23 25.32 -18.85
N ARG A 46 -5.89 25.30 -18.92
CA ARG A 46 -5.05 24.29 -18.29
C ARG A 46 -4.20 24.95 -17.22
N ARG A 47 -3.91 24.19 -16.16
CA ARG A 47 -3.00 24.59 -15.09
C ARG A 47 -1.99 23.47 -14.88
N ARG A 48 -0.75 23.87 -14.63
CA ARG A 48 0.30 22.96 -14.17
C ARG A 48 0.22 22.83 -12.66
N PHE A 49 0.26 21.60 -12.19
CA PHE A 49 0.29 21.23 -10.78
C PHE A 49 1.58 20.47 -10.50
N SER A 50 2.33 20.88 -9.48
CA SER A 50 3.46 20.14 -8.94
C SER A 50 2.97 19.17 -7.86
N VAL A 51 3.18 17.87 -8.08
CA VAL A 51 2.82 16.82 -7.11
C VAL A 51 4.10 16.35 -6.41
N PRO A 52 4.14 16.31 -5.06
CA PRO A 52 3.02 16.52 -4.14
C PRO A 52 2.80 17.96 -3.66
N GLY A 53 3.67 18.92 -4.01
CA GLY A 53 3.69 20.28 -3.43
C GLY A 53 2.38 21.08 -3.53
N GLU A 54 1.54 20.82 -4.54
CA GLU A 54 0.25 21.48 -4.77
C GLU A 54 -0.94 20.51 -4.61
N CYS A 55 -0.80 19.45 -3.81
CA CYS A 55 -1.88 18.46 -3.64
C CYS A 55 -3.19 19.04 -3.07
N GLY A 56 -3.12 20.04 -2.19
CA GLY A 56 -4.31 20.74 -1.71
C GLY A 56 -5.08 21.43 -2.84
N ASP A 57 -4.38 22.08 -3.77
CA ASP A 57 -4.98 22.74 -4.93
C ASP A 57 -5.58 21.75 -5.92
N VAL A 58 -4.89 20.62 -6.13
CA VAL A 58 -5.40 19.50 -6.94
C VAL A 58 -6.73 19.01 -6.37
N LEU A 59 -6.78 18.66 -5.08
CA LEU A 59 -7.97 18.11 -4.46
C LEU A 59 -9.12 19.14 -4.43
N GLY A 60 -8.81 20.42 -4.22
CA GLY A 60 -9.78 21.51 -4.35
C GLY A 60 -10.36 21.63 -5.77
N ALA A 61 -9.52 21.54 -6.81
CA ALA A 61 -9.97 21.56 -8.20
C ALA A 61 -10.88 20.35 -8.53
N ILE A 62 -10.58 19.18 -7.98
CA ILE A 62 -11.38 17.96 -8.13
C ILE A 62 -12.76 18.15 -7.49
N GLN A 63 -12.81 18.67 -6.26
CA GLN A 63 -14.08 18.99 -5.58
C GLN A 63 -14.91 20.01 -6.37
N GLY A 64 -14.25 20.95 -7.06
CA GLY A 64 -14.88 21.89 -7.99
C GLY A 64 -15.34 21.29 -9.34
N GLY A 65 -15.13 19.98 -9.57
CA GLY A 65 -15.60 19.27 -10.76
C GLY A 65 -14.66 19.35 -11.97
N ALA A 66 -13.39 19.73 -11.79
CA ALA A 66 -12.41 19.79 -12.87
C ALA A 66 -12.15 18.43 -13.54
N THR A 67 -12.33 17.32 -12.81
CA THR A 67 -12.11 15.94 -13.30
C THR A 67 -13.00 15.54 -14.48
N PHE A 68 -14.16 16.19 -14.66
CA PHE A 68 -15.07 15.89 -15.78
C PHE A 68 -14.73 16.67 -17.05
N LYS A 69 -13.82 17.64 -16.96
CA LYS A 69 -13.38 18.48 -18.06
C LYS A 69 -12.32 17.74 -18.90
N GLY A 70 -12.28 18.07 -20.19
CA GLY A 70 -11.27 17.54 -21.11
C GLY A 70 -11.56 16.15 -21.68
N THR A 71 -10.50 15.53 -22.21
CA THR A 71 -10.52 14.26 -22.92
C THR A 71 -10.50 13.05 -21.98
N ILE A 72 -10.68 11.84 -22.52
CA ILE A 72 -10.54 10.60 -21.74
C ILE A 72 -9.13 10.48 -21.12
N LEU A 73 -8.09 10.96 -21.82
CA LEU A 73 -6.72 10.97 -21.30
C LEU A 73 -6.59 11.95 -20.13
N ASP A 74 -7.19 13.13 -20.22
CA ASP A 74 -7.19 14.10 -19.12
C ASP A 74 -7.90 13.53 -17.88
N ARG A 75 -9.01 12.81 -18.05
CA ARG A 75 -9.73 12.16 -16.93
C ARG A 75 -8.87 11.11 -16.24
N ARG A 76 -8.12 10.30 -17.00
CA ARG A 76 -7.19 9.31 -16.45
C ARG A 76 -6.01 9.98 -15.73
N LEU A 77 -5.51 11.09 -16.27
CA LEU A 77 -4.45 11.85 -15.62
C LEU A 77 -4.94 12.47 -14.31
N TRP A 78 -6.16 13.03 -14.30
CA TRP A 78 -6.82 13.49 -13.07
C TRP A 78 -6.93 12.37 -12.03
N GLN A 79 -7.40 11.18 -12.41
CA GLN A 79 -7.48 10.03 -11.50
C GLN A 79 -6.11 9.62 -10.92
N LYS A 80 -5.05 9.64 -11.74
CA LYS A 80 -3.69 9.36 -11.30
C LYS A 80 -3.20 10.40 -10.29
N VAL A 81 -3.38 11.68 -10.61
CA VAL A 81 -2.93 12.80 -9.77
C VAL A 81 -3.73 12.84 -8.47
N GLU A 82 -5.03 12.58 -8.52
CA GLU A 82 -5.88 12.41 -7.34
C GLU A 82 -5.36 11.29 -6.44
N ALA A 83 -5.10 10.11 -7.01
CA ALA A 83 -4.60 8.96 -6.26
C ALA A 83 -3.24 9.28 -5.62
N ASP A 84 -2.30 9.91 -6.33
CA ASP A 84 -1.01 10.27 -5.73
C ASP A 84 -1.16 11.29 -4.59
N CYS A 85 -2.05 12.27 -4.74
CA CYS A 85 -2.26 13.28 -3.71
C CYS A 85 -2.95 12.73 -2.47
N ARG A 86 -3.98 11.88 -2.64
CA ARG A 86 -4.60 11.17 -1.51
C ARG A 86 -3.60 10.26 -0.81
N TYR A 87 -2.70 9.64 -1.55
CA TYR A 87 -1.66 8.78 -0.98
C TYR A 87 -0.65 9.60 -0.18
N HIS A 88 -0.25 10.75 -0.71
CA HIS A 88 0.63 11.67 0.00
C HIS A 88 0.00 12.18 1.30
N GLU A 89 -1.27 12.62 1.27
CA GLU A 89 -2.00 13.03 2.48
C GLU A 89 -2.15 11.89 3.50
N PHE A 90 -2.33 10.66 3.00
CA PHE A 90 -2.40 9.47 3.86
C PHE A 90 -1.09 9.23 4.61
N LEU A 91 0.06 9.32 3.94
CA LEU A 91 1.38 9.17 4.56
C LEU A 91 1.76 10.32 5.48
N HIS A 92 1.26 11.53 5.23
CA HIS A 92 1.64 12.74 5.99
C HIS A 92 0.52 13.24 6.92
N ARG A 93 -0.41 12.35 7.31
CA ARG A 93 -1.51 12.71 8.19
C ARG A 93 -1.03 13.12 9.58
N HIS A 94 0.03 12.47 10.07
CA HIS A 94 0.64 12.74 11.37
C HIS A 94 2.11 13.13 11.20
N PRO A 95 2.64 13.98 12.09
CA PRO A 95 4.04 14.38 12.05
C PRO A 95 4.96 13.22 12.47
N MET A 96 6.07 13.04 11.74
CA MET A 96 7.10 12.04 12.03
C MET A 96 8.04 12.47 13.18
N GLN A 97 7.48 12.81 14.34
CA GLN A 97 8.25 13.24 15.51
C GLN A 97 8.19 12.17 16.60
N GLU A 98 9.36 11.78 17.11
CA GLU A 98 9.50 10.84 18.23
C GLU A 98 8.83 9.46 17.97
N VAL A 99 8.93 8.98 16.74
CA VAL A 99 8.30 7.71 16.32
C VAL A 99 9.19 6.51 16.64
N GLU A 100 8.64 5.49 17.30
CA GLU A 100 9.29 4.22 17.57
C GLU A 100 9.32 3.35 16.30
N ASP A 101 10.53 2.99 15.85
CA ASP A 101 10.71 2.17 14.66
C ASP A 101 10.93 0.72 15.01
N HIS A 102 9.91 -0.10 14.72
CA HIS A 102 10.06 -1.54 14.70
C HIS A 102 10.03 -2.10 13.29
N VAL A 103 9.51 -1.42 12.27
CA VAL A 103 9.19 -2.06 10.97
C VAL A 103 10.29 -1.94 9.93
N SER A 104 11.16 -0.92 9.98
CA SER A 104 12.04 -0.56 8.86
C SER A 104 13.12 -1.60 8.54
N THR A 105 13.48 -2.42 9.53
CA THR A 105 14.52 -3.44 9.42
C THR A 105 14.06 -4.72 8.76
N TYR A 106 12.75 -4.89 8.53
CA TYR A 106 12.19 -6.07 7.90
C TYR A 106 12.40 -6.05 6.38
N ASP A 107 12.82 -7.19 5.80
CA ASP A 107 13.01 -7.32 4.35
C ASP A 107 11.68 -7.54 3.64
N PHE A 108 10.98 -6.46 3.36
CA PHE A 108 9.70 -6.48 2.66
C PHE A 108 9.79 -7.02 1.22
N MET A 109 10.97 -6.97 0.59
CA MET A 109 11.15 -7.49 -0.76
C MET A 109 11.17 -9.02 -0.77
N ASN A 110 11.60 -9.66 0.33
CA ASN A 110 11.60 -11.12 0.48
C ASN A 110 10.67 -11.61 1.59
N ALA A 111 9.59 -10.87 1.84
CA ALA A 111 8.67 -11.11 2.93
C ALA A 111 7.87 -12.40 2.79
N ARG A 112 7.56 -13.01 3.94
CA ARG A 112 6.53 -14.06 4.03
C ARG A 112 5.17 -13.38 4.10
N LEU A 113 4.27 -13.71 3.19
CA LEU A 113 2.92 -13.16 3.19
C LEU A 113 2.07 -13.70 4.36
N SER A 114 2.50 -14.81 4.99
CA SER A 114 1.93 -15.35 6.23
C SER A 114 2.21 -14.48 7.46
N ASP A 115 3.29 -13.70 7.47
CA ASP A 115 3.60 -12.75 8.56
C ASP A 115 2.66 -11.53 8.54
N MET A 116 1.96 -11.35 7.43
CA MET A 116 1.12 -10.20 7.17
C MET A 116 -0.35 -10.53 7.46
N PRO A 117 -1.14 -9.56 7.95
CA PRO A 117 -2.55 -9.76 8.27
C PRO A 117 -3.47 -9.88 7.04
N ILE A 118 -2.99 -10.35 5.88
CA ILE A 118 -3.65 -10.29 4.57
C ILE A 118 -5.04 -10.96 4.56
N ALA A 119 -5.29 -11.95 5.42
CA ALA A 119 -6.59 -12.58 5.57
C ALA A 119 -7.01 -12.62 7.05
N GLN A 120 -7.80 -11.64 7.49
CA GLN A 120 -8.57 -11.71 8.75
C GLN A 120 -9.96 -12.35 8.54
N CYS A 121 -10.16 -12.98 7.39
CA CYS A 121 -11.39 -13.67 7.06
C CYS A 121 -11.48 -14.99 7.82
N THR A 122 -12.59 -15.23 8.51
CA THR A 122 -12.90 -16.55 9.04
C THR A 122 -13.68 -17.35 8.00
N VAL A 123 -13.35 -18.62 7.84
CA VAL A 123 -14.12 -19.53 6.97
C VAL A 123 -15.50 -19.72 7.61
N GLY A 124 -16.54 -19.31 6.90
CA GLY A 124 -17.92 -19.48 7.32
C GLY A 124 -18.37 -20.94 7.21
N ALA A 125 -19.58 -21.24 7.70
CA ALA A 125 -20.09 -22.61 7.78
C ALA A 125 -20.35 -23.28 6.40
N GLY A 126 -20.32 -22.53 5.29
CA GLY A 126 -20.52 -23.04 3.94
C GLY A 126 -19.24 -23.00 3.07
N PRO A 127 -19.11 -23.91 2.09
CA PRO A 127 -18.01 -23.86 1.13
C PRO A 127 -18.02 -22.52 0.39
N GLY A 128 -16.89 -21.80 0.39
CA GLY A 128 -16.77 -20.47 -0.22
C GLY A 128 -17.41 -19.32 0.57
N THR A 129 -17.91 -19.53 1.79
CA THR A 129 -18.40 -18.46 2.67
C THR A 129 -17.27 -17.93 3.54
N TYR A 130 -17.17 -16.61 3.64
CA TYR A 130 -16.21 -15.95 4.53
C TYR A 130 -16.91 -14.92 5.38
N ILE A 131 -16.58 -14.91 6.67
CA ILE A 131 -17.13 -14.00 7.67
C ILE A 131 -16.02 -13.03 8.07
N GLY A 132 -16.34 -11.73 8.12
CA GLY A 132 -15.40 -10.70 8.54
C GLY A 132 -14.47 -10.17 7.45
N CYS A 133 -14.69 -10.51 6.17
CA CYS A 133 -13.98 -9.88 5.05
C CYS A 133 -14.56 -8.51 4.68
N GLU A 134 -14.95 -7.70 5.68
CA GLU A 134 -15.56 -6.41 5.40
C GLU A 134 -14.56 -5.49 4.68
N PRO A 135 -14.99 -4.81 3.60
CA PRO A 135 -14.10 -4.00 2.80
C PRO A 135 -13.68 -2.75 3.57
N TRP A 136 -12.46 -2.75 4.10
CA TRP A 136 -11.82 -1.52 4.54
C TRP A 136 -11.19 -0.78 3.36
N THR A 137 -11.57 0.47 3.13
CA THR A 137 -10.91 1.34 2.15
C THR A 137 -10.13 2.42 2.90
N ALA A 138 -8.80 2.39 2.81
CA ALA A 138 -7.98 3.46 3.35
C ALA A 138 -7.99 4.61 2.35
N ALA A 139 -8.55 5.78 2.71
CA ALA A 139 -8.45 7.03 1.96
C ALA A 139 -8.73 6.95 0.42
N GLY A 140 -9.59 6.03 -0.02
CA GLY A 140 -9.91 5.82 -1.44
C GLY A 140 -9.02 4.80 -2.17
N PHE A 141 -8.19 4.04 -1.45
CA PHE A 141 -7.41 2.93 -1.97
C PHE A 141 -8.05 1.58 -1.62
N ASN A 142 -7.88 0.63 -2.54
CA ASN A 142 -8.24 -0.77 -2.29
C ASN A 142 -7.19 -1.39 -1.37
N MET A 143 -7.64 -1.99 -0.27
CA MET A 143 -6.75 -2.71 0.63
C MET A 143 -6.42 -4.10 0.07
N LEU A 144 -5.22 -4.61 0.34
CA LEU A 144 -4.81 -5.96 -0.10
C LEU A 144 -5.72 -7.07 0.45
N HIS A 145 -6.39 -6.87 1.60
CA HIS A 145 -7.36 -7.84 2.15
C HIS A 145 -8.56 -8.11 1.23
N GLN A 146 -8.85 -7.23 0.27
CA GLN A 146 -9.98 -7.34 -0.66
C GLN A 146 -9.60 -8.03 -1.97
N PHE A 147 -8.43 -8.67 -2.02
CA PHE A 147 -7.85 -9.08 -3.28
C PHE A 147 -8.38 -10.43 -3.77
N ALA A 148 -8.93 -10.43 -4.99
CA ALA A 148 -9.51 -11.60 -5.65
C ALA A 148 -8.49 -12.71 -6.02
N LEU A 149 -7.21 -12.59 -5.66
CA LEU A 149 -6.25 -13.70 -5.76
C LEU A 149 -6.31 -14.66 -4.58
N ILE A 150 -7.01 -14.30 -3.50
CA ILE A 150 -7.15 -15.15 -2.32
C ILE A 150 -8.38 -16.04 -2.51
N GLN A 151 -8.17 -17.34 -2.49
CA GLN A 151 -9.21 -18.36 -2.61
C GLN A 151 -9.33 -19.21 -1.34
N PRO A 152 -10.45 -19.92 -1.13
CA PRO A 152 -10.55 -20.80 0.02
C PRO A 152 -9.65 -22.00 -0.21
N VAL A 153 -9.03 -22.52 0.84
CA VAL A 153 -8.25 -23.76 0.76
C VAL A 153 -9.09 -24.95 0.23
N ALA A 154 -10.42 -24.90 0.36
CA ALA A 154 -11.33 -25.89 -0.24
C ALA A 154 -11.30 -25.91 -1.79
N ASN A 155 -10.90 -24.80 -2.42
CA ASN A 155 -10.69 -24.70 -3.86
C ASN A 155 -9.23 -24.95 -4.26
N ALA A 156 -8.37 -25.29 -3.29
CA ALA A 156 -6.98 -25.57 -3.59
C ALA A 156 -6.87 -26.80 -4.51
N PRO A 157 -5.91 -26.79 -5.43
CA PRO A 157 -5.59 -27.98 -6.22
C PRO A 157 -5.15 -29.13 -5.30
N ASP A 158 -5.34 -30.38 -5.74
CA ASP A 158 -4.90 -31.58 -5.03
C ASP A 158 -3.37 -31.74 -5.11
N LYS A 159 -2.66 -30.83 -4.45
CA LYS A 159 -1.21 -30.78 -4.32
C LYS A 159 -0.80 -30.06 -3.05
N THR A 160 0.47 -30.24 -2.67
CA THR A 160 1.03 -29.62 -1.47
C THR A 160 1.16 -28.11 -1.66
N LEU A 161 0.43 -27.37 -0.83
CA LEU A 161 0.59 -25.93 -0.71
C LEU A 161 1.83 -25.61 0.15
N VAL A 162 2.48 -24.49 -0.15
CA VAL A 162 3.70 -24.04 0.54
C VAL A 162 3.49 -22.66 1.16
N GLU A 163 4.50 -22.20 1.91
CA GLU A 163 4.52 -20.84 2.44
C GLU A 163 4.54 -19.80 1.31
N CYS A 164 3.73 -18.76 1.45
CA CYS A 164 3.65 -17.65 0.51
C CYS A 164 4.81 -16.68 0.73
N VAL A 165 5.70 -16.53 -0.24
CA VAL A 165 6.90 -15.68 -0.10
C VAL A 165 7.03 -14.75 -1.30
N LEU A 166 7.36 -13.50 -1.05
CA LEU A 166 7.86 -12.57 -2.07
C LEU A 166 9.31 -12.90 -2.39
N ASN A 167 9.68 -12.84 -3.66
CA ASN A 167 11.06 -12.97 -4.09
C ASN A 167 11.40 -11.70 -4.87
N ASP A 168 12.23 -10.84 -4.29
CA ASP A 168 12.55 -9.51 -4.84
C ASP A 168 11.30 -8.70 -5.22
N GLY A 169 10.31 -8.69 -4.32
CA GLY A 169 9.04 -8.00 -4.47
C GLY A 169 8.06 -8.68 -5.42
N LEU A 170 8.36 -9.86 -5.96
CA LEU A 170 7.46 -10.62 -6.83
C LEU A 170 6.88 -11.83 -6.12
N PHE A 171 5.57 -11.98 -6.20
CA PHE A 171 4.87 -13.19 -5.80
C PHE A 171 4.47 -14.00 -7.04
N TYR A 172 4.72 -15.30 -6.97
CA TYR A 172 4.35 -16.29 -7.97
C TYR A 172 3.37 -17.25 -7.33
N GLY A 173 2.14 -17.31 -7.84
CA GLY A 173 1.18 -18.31 -7.39
C GLY A 173 -0.24 -17.78 -7.26
N GLN A 174 -1.05 -18.64 -6.67
CA GLN A 174 -2.36 -18.31 -6.13
C GLN A 174 -2.30 -18.44 -4.61
N MET A 175 -2.95 -17.51 -3.91
CA MET A 175 -3.04 -17.53 -2.46
C MET A 175 -4.31 -18.26 -2.05
N PHE A 176 -4.19 -19.13 -1.05
CA PHE A 176 -5.29 -19.86 -0.45
C PHE A 176 -5.34 -19.54 1.04
N VAL A 177 -6.52 -19.22 1.55
CA VAL A 177 -6.76 -19.00 2.98
C VAL A 177 -7.43 -20.23 3.59
N GLY A 178 -6.89 -20.68 4.72
CA GLY A 178 -7.40 -21.77 5.52
C GLY A 178 -7.31 -21.48 7.02
N PRO A 179 -7.68 -22.45 7.88
CA PRO A 179 -7.62 -22.29 9.34
C PRO A 179 -6.19 -22.06 9.85
N ASP A 180 -5.18 -22.56 9.13
CA ASP A 180 -3.76 -22.43 9.48
C ASP A 180 -3.10 -21.18 8.88
N GLY A 181 -3.90 -20.27 8.30
CA GLY A 181 -3.44 -19.04 7.67
C GLY A 181 -3.40 -19.11 6.14
N ILE A 182 -2.46 -18.40 5.53
CA ILE A 182 -2.34 -18.28 4.08
C ILE A 182 -1.27 -19.25 3.56
N LEU A 183 -1.66 -20.05 2.58
CA LEU A 183 -0.80 -21.00 1.88
C LEU A 183 -0.85 -20.73 0.38
N CYS A 184 0.20 -21.09 -0.33
CA CYS A 184 0.34 -20.78 -1.74
C CYS A 184 0.55 -22.00 -2.59
N ASP A 185 -0.04 -21.95 -3.77
CA ASP A 185 0.36 -22.83 -4.86
C ASP A 185 1.63 -22.28 -5.51
N PRO A 186 2.79 -22.98 -5.42
CA PRO A 186 4.06 -22.50 -5.96
C PRO A 186 4.15 -22.56 -7.49
N ASP A 187 3.19 -23.18 -8.16
CA ASP A 187 3.31 -23.65 -9.55
C ASP A 187 2.91 -22.60 -10.60
N ALA A 188 3.17 -21.32 -10.31
CA ALA A 188 2.96 -20.25 -11.27
C ALA A 188 4.26 -19.90 -11.99
N SER A 189 4.27 -20.13 -13.31
CA SER A 189 5.37 -19.71 -14.18
C SER A 189 5.42 -18.19 -14.42
N VAL A 190 4.42 -17.45 -13.95
CA VAL A 190 4.29 -16.00 -14.10
C VAL A 190 3.95 -15.34 -12.77
N PRO A 191 4.49 -14.14 -12.49
CA PRO A 191 4.17 -13.42 -11.27
C PRO A 191 2.71 -12.95 -11.29
N SER A 192 2.05 -13.02 -10.15
CA SER A 192 0.64 -12.63 -9.97
C SER A 192 0.48 -11.36 -9.13
N LEU A 193 1.49 -11.00 -8.34
CA LEU A 193 1.52 -9.77 -7.54
C LEU A 193 2.94 -9.21 -7.51
N ARG A 194 3.05 -7.87 -7.54
CA ARG A 194 4.32 -7.17 -7.41
C ARG A 194 4.24 -6.06 -6.38
N LEU A 195 5.18 -6.06 -5.44
CA LEU A 195 5.48 -4.93 -4.57
C LEU A 195 6.13 -3.81 -5.40
N ILE A 196 5.50 -2.65 -5.44
CA ILE A 196 5.98 -1.48 -6.18
C ILE A 196 6.60 -0.41 -5.28
N GLY A 197 6.36 -0.48 -3.97
CA GLY A 197 6.93 0.43 -2.98
C GLY A 197 6.60 0.00 -1.56
N VAL A 198 7.49 0.39 -0.65
CA VAL A 198 7.27 0.39 0.80
C VAL A 198 7.65 1.78 1.26
N ASP A 199 6.71 2.46 1.86
CA ASP A 199 6.88 3.80 2.40
C ASP A 199 6.57 3.71 3.90
N PHE A 200 7.19 4.54 4.75
CA PHE A 200 6.95 4.48 6.19
C PHE A 200 6.42 5.79 6.73
N ALA A 201 5.46 5.68 7.63
CA ALA A 201 4.77 6.80 8.25
C ALA A 201 4.10 6.34 9.54
N ASP A 202 3.84 7.25 10.47
CA ASP A 202 2.85 7.05 11.53
C ASP A 202 1.48 7.41 10.94
N ILE A 203 0.68 6.41 10.52
CA ILE A 203 -0.56 6.67 9.77
C ILE A 203 -1.79 6.80 10.66
N ASN A 204 -1.71 6.38 11.93
CA ASN A 204 -2.77 6.47 12.93
C ASN A 204 -2.48 7.46 14.07
N GLY A 205 -1.26 7.98 14.17
CA GLY A 205 -0.85 8.97 15.16
C GLY A 205 -0.49 8.39 16.52
N ASP A 206 -0.06 7.13 16.58
CA ASP A 206 0.27 6.43 17.83
C ASP A 206 1.77 6.50 18.21
N HIS A 207 2.57 7.24 17.43
CA HIS A 207 4.02 7.35 17.57
C HIS A 207 4.76 6.03 17.34
N VAL A 208 4.16 5.07 16.62
CA VAL A 208 4.84 3.87 16.12
C VAL A 208 4.96 3.95 14.61
N LEU A 209 6.09 3.52 14.08
CA LEU A 209 6.34 3.56 12.64
C LEU A 209 5.56 2.45 11.95
N ASP A 210 4.74 2.81 10.98
CA ASP A 210 4.03 1.87 10.12
C ASP A 210 4.73 1.73 8.77
N ALA A 211 4.72 0.52 8.22
CA ALA A 211 5.15 0.23 6.87
C ALA A 211 3.93 0.13 5.94
N VAL A 212 3.88 0.97 4.92
CA VAL A 212 2.80 1.00 3.93
C VAL A 212 3.29 0.32 2.65
N MET A 213 2.91 -0.94 2.48
CA MET A 213 3.24 -1.70 1.28
C MET A 213 2.25 -1.38 0.15
N ARG A 214 2.77 -1.14 -1.05
CA ARG A 214 1.99 -0.92 -2.26
C ARG A 214 2.21 -2.05 -3.25
N PHE A 215 1.16 -2.77 -3.59
CA PHE A 215 1.21 -3.86 -4.54
C PHE A 215 0.46 -3.54 -5.83
N VAL A 216 0.86 -4.15 -6.94
CA VAL A 216 0.10 -4.14 -8.19
C VAL A 216 -0.14 -5.58 -8.62
N PRO A 217 -1.40 -5.97 -8.85
CA PRO A 217 -1.76 -7.24 -9.47
C PRO A 217 -1.14 -7.38 -10.86
N ILE A 218 -0.54 -8.53 -11.14
CA ILE A 218 0.03 -8.86 -12.46
C ILE A 218 -0.76 -10.03 -13.06
N GLY A 219 -1.09 -9.92 -14.34
CA GLY A 219 -1.68 -11.01 -15.11
C GLY A 219 -2.85 -10.58 -16.00
N PRO A 220 -3.38 -11.51 -16.81
CA PRO A 220 -4.53 -11.25 -17.65
C PRO A 220 -5.76 -10.86 -16.82
N GLY A 221 -6.42 -9.75 -17.17
CA GLY A 221 -7.62 -9.28 -16.45
C GLY A 221 -7.36 -8.64 -15.09
N ALA A 222 -6.10 -8.53 -14.66
CA ALA A 222 -5.74 -7.94 -13.38
C ALA A 222 -6.09 -6.43 -13.33
N ALA A 223 -6.77 -6.01 -12.26
CA ALA A 223 -7.03 -4.60 -12.00
C ALA A 223 -5.70 -3.89 -11.74
N ARG A 224 -5.40 -2.85 -12.53
CA ARG A 224 -4.13 -2.11 -12.46
C ARG A 224 -4.10 -1.03 -11.38
N SER A 225 -5.04 -1.07 -10.44
CA SER A 225 -5.04 -0.16 -9.30
C SER A 225 -4.09 -0.68 -8.24
N PRO A 226 -3.20 0.17 -7.68
CA PRO A 226 -2.38 -0.21 -6.54
C PRO A 226 -3.25 -0.66 -5.37
N LEU A 227 -2.82 -1.74 -4.72
CA LEU A 227 -3.36 -2.25 -3.48
C LEU A 227 -2.46 -1.78 -2.35
N ILE A 228 -3.05 -1.31 -1.27
CA ILE A 228 -2.31 -0.84 -0.10
C ILE A 228 -2.46 -1.83 1.04
N LEU A 229 -1.36 -2.14 1.72
CA LEU A 229 -1.33 -2.89 2.95
C LEU A 229 -0.48 -2.14 3.98
N PRO A 230 -1.10 -1.37 4.88
CA PRO A 230 -0.41 -0.77 6.00
C PRO A 230 -0.13 -1.85 7.05
N LEU A 231 1.06 -1.83 7.63
CA LEU A 231 1.55 -2.81 8.58
C LEU A 231 2.17 -2.09 9.76
N THR A 232 1.82 -2.52 10.96
CA THR A 232 2.47 -2.08 12.19
C THR A 232 2.96 -3.26 13.00
N ARG A 233 3.95 -3.01 13.85
CA ARG A 233 4.32 -3.88 14.95
C ARG A 233 4.94 -3.03 16.05
N THR A 234 4.68 -3.41 17.30
CA THR A 234 5.17 -2.69 18.49
C THR A 234 6.42 -3.35 19.09
N GLN A 235 6.97 -4.37 18.42
CA GLN A 235 8.16 -5.11 18.84
C GLN A 235 8.90 -5.62 17.60
N ASP A 236 10.23 -5.76 17.69
CA ASP A 236 11.09 -6.20 16.58
C ASP A 236 10.80 -7.64 16.12
N SER A 237 10.16 -8.43 16.97
CA SER A 237 9.77 -9.82 16.71
C SER A 237 8.26 -9.98 16.88
N GLY A 238 7.62 -10.69 15.96
CA GLY A 238 6.19 -10.99 16.02
C GLY A 238 5.50 -10.77 14.67
N PRO A 239 4.23 -11.15 14.57
CA PRO A 239 3.43 -10.91 13.37
C PRO A 239 3.14 -9.42 13.21
N PHE A 240 2.93 -8.99 11.97
CA PHE A 240 2.41 -7.65 11.71
C PHE A 240 0.90 -7.59 11.96
N SER A 241 0.41 -6.40 12.30
CA SER A 241 -1.02 -6.08 12.37
C SER A 241 -1.35 -4.89 11.46
N ILE A 242 -2.64 -4.63 11.27
CA ILE A 242 -3.11 -3.42 10.59
C ILE A 242 -3.18 -2.30 11.64
N PRO A 243 -2.57 -1.11 11.39
CA PRO A 243 -2.73 0.04 12.27
C PRO A 243 -4.20 0.41 12.44
N GLU A 244 -4.63 0.70 13.67
CA GLU A 244 -6.00 1.14 13.94
C GLU A 244 -6.20 2.56 13.41
N LEU A 245 -6.68 2.71 12.17
CA LEU A 245 -7.04 4.03 11.66
C LEU A 245 -8.37 4.45 12.31
N LEU A 246 -8.34 5.53 13.10
CA LEU A 246 -9.57 6.17 13.52
C LEU A 246 -10.37 6.55 12.25
N PRO A 247 -11.68 6.22 12.18
CA PRO A 247 -12.50 6.71 11.09
C PRO A 247 -12.43 8.25 11.07
N PRO A 248 -12.46 8.88 9.89
CA PRO A 248 -12.48 10.34 9.84
C PRO A 248 -13.61 10.83 10.73
N PRO A 249 -13.39 11.87 11.56
CA PRO A 249 -14.43 12.39 12.43
C PRO A 249 -15.66 12.66 11.56
N LEU A 250 -16.81 12.11 11.98
CA LEU A 250 -18.06 12.38 11.29
C LEU A 250 -18.19 13.89 11.15
N PRO A 251 -18.56 14.42 9.97
CA PRO A 251 -18.78 15.84 9.82
C PRO A 251 -19.74 16.26 10.92
N ALA A 252 -19.34 17.28 11.69
CA ALA A 252 -20.20 17.87 12.70
C ALA A 252 -21.55 18.10 12.02
N SER A 253 -22.56 17.35 12.44
CA SER A 253 -23.91 17.61 11.99
C SER A 253 -24.24 18.96 12.60
N ASP A 254 -24.23 20.01 11.78
CA ASP A 254 -24.72 21.32 12.16
C ASP A 254 -26.16 21.14 12.65
N LEU A 255 -26.32 21.15 13.98
CA LEU A 255 -27.59 21.28 14.68
C LEU A 255 -27.85 22.76 14.97
#